data_AF-A0A1F7LF03-F1
#
_entry.id   AF-A0A1F7LF03-F1
#
_cell.length_a   1.000
_cell.length_b   1.000
_cell.length_c   1.000
_cell.angle_alpha   90.00
_cell.angle_beta   90.00
_cell.angle_gamma   90.00
#
_symmetry.space_group_name_H-M   'P 1'
#
loop_
_entity.id
_entity.type
_entity.pdbx_description
1 polymer ?
#
loop_
_entity_poly.entity_id
_entity_poly.type
_entity_poly.pdbx_seq_one_letter_code
_entity_poly.pdbx_strand_id
1 'polypeptide(L)'
;MQIALRARYRRWLEVALPGYSVAVLFAYFRPEYLPRAEGGETLSEWIMPWAIWGVAGAMSGVLALSGLVVAFFLLYSPLYLAARSLALVGTGGWVDRRELRFYTACFILLCFLAGLAVWNPLLAASAFVLLAGCAHLVWRAFV
;
A
#
# COMPACT_ATOMS: atom_id res chain seq x y z
N MET A 1 26.21 -16.16 -1.05
CA MET A 1 26.26 -14.67 -1.06
C MET A 1 24.98 -14.04 -1.65
N GLN A 2 24.43 -14.52 -2.78
CA GLN A 2 23.18 -13.98 -3.37
C GLN A 2 21.92 -14.09 -2.48
N ILE A 3 21.83 -15.13 -1.65
CA ILE A 3 20.67 -15.36 -0.75
C ILE A 3 20.64 -14.31 0.38
N ALA A 4 21.80 -13.97 0.94
CA ALA A 4 21.92 -12.96 2.00
C ALA A 4 21.59 -11.54 1.48
N LEU A 5 21.98 -11.23 0.24
CA LEU A 5 21.64 -9.97 -0.43
C LEU A 5 20.14 -9.86 -0.69
N ARG A 6 19.48 -10.93 -1.16
CA ARG A 6 18.02 -10.95 -1.32
C ARG A 6 17.29 -10.75 0.01
N ALA A 7 17.75 -11.40 1.08
CA ALA A 7 17.15 -11.26 2.40
C ALA A 7 17.30 -9.85 2.97
N ARG A 8 18.46 -9.21 2.76
CA ARG A 8 18.72 -7.82 3.18
C ARG A 8 17.89 -6.82 2.38
N TYR A 9 17.84 -6.96 1.05
CA TYR A 9 17.05 -6.10 0.17
C TYR A 9 15.55 -6.17 0.50
N ARG A 10 15.04 -7.37 0.83
CA ARG A 10 13.65 -7.59 1.25
C ARG A 10 13.32 -6.84 2.55
N ARG A 11 14.21 -6.86 3.54
CA ARG A 11 14.03 -6.09 4.79
C ARG A 11 14.07 -4.59 4.57
N TRP A 12 14.91 -4.09 3.66
CA TRP A 12 14.93 -2.68 3.34
C TRP A 12 13.62 -2.21 2.72
N LEU A 13 13.04 -2.99 1.81
CA LEU A 13 11.70 -2.73 1.27
C LEU A 13 10.60 -2.79 2.35
N GLU A 14 10.70 -3.73 3.30
CA GLU A 14 9.76 -3.86 4.42
C GLU A 14 9.76 -2.64 5.36
N VAL A 15 10.82 -1.84 5.39
CA VAL A 15 10.91 -0.64 6.25
C VAL A 15 10.77 0.66 5.45
N ALA A 16 11.35 0.71 4.26
CA ALA A 16 11.38 1.92 3.44
C ALA A 16 9.99 2.32 2.94
N LEU A 17 9.17 1.38 2.48
CA LEU A 17 7.82 1.67 1.97
C LEU A 17 6.86 2.14 3.07
N PRO A 18 6.79 1.50 4.26
CA PRO A 18 6.02 2.03 5.38
C PRO A 18 6.55 3.37 5.89
N GLY A 19 7.87 3.53 5.98
CA GLY A 19 8.46 4.82 6.37
C GLY A 19 8.10 5.93 5.39
N TYR A 20 8.10 5.61 4.09
CA TYR A 20 7.72 6.54 3.04
C TYR A 20 6.23 6.88 3.05
N SER A 21 5.33 5.91 3.28
CA SER A 21 3.89 6.19 3.36
C SER A 21 3.55 7.11 4.54
N VAL A 22 4.21 6.93 5.68
CA VAL A 22 4.09 7.85 6.84
C VAL A 22 4.62 9.23 6.48
N ALA A 23 5.78 9.33 5.83
CA ALA A 23 6.36 10.60 5.41
C ALA A 23 5.46 11.37 4.42
N VAL A 24 4.86 10.68 3.45
CA VAL A 24 3.90 11.27 2.50
C VAL A 24 2.65 11.78 3.24
N LEU A 25 2.10 11.01 4.18
CA LEU A 25 0.97 11.47 4.97
C LEU A 25 1.33 12.65 5.85
N PHE A 26 2.51 12.64 6.48
CA PHE A 26 3.00 13.77 7.25
C PHE A 26 3.11 15.04 6.40
N ALA A 27 3.72 14.94 5.22
CA ALA A 27 3.83 16.05 4.27
C ALA A 27 2.46 16.54 3.79
N TYR A 28 1.50 15.63 3.58
CA TYR A 28 0.14 15.97 3.19
C TYR A 28 -0.61 16.75 4.27
N PHE A 29 -0.48 16.35 5.55
CA PHE A 29 -1.13 17.04 6.67
C PHE A 29 -0.36 18.28 7.14
N ARG A 30 0.93 18.38 6.83
CA ARG A 30 1.80 19.50 7.22
C ARG A 30 2.60 20.01 6.02
N PRO A 31 1.93 20.63 5.03
CA PRO A 31 2.60 21.13 3.83
C PRO A 31 3.62 22.24 4.13
N GLU A 32 3.53 22.87 5.31
CA GLU A 32 4.45 23.92 5.78
C GLU A 32 5.91 23.44 5.91
N TYR A 33 6.14 22.13 6.10
CA TYR A 33 7.49 21.56 6.18
C TYR A 33 8.05 21.14 4.82
N LEU A 34 7.29 21.30 3.73
CA LEU A 34 7.80 21.02 2.40
C LEU A 34 8.81 22.12 2.00
N PRO A 35 9.99 21.75 1.49
CA PRO A 35 10.95 22.75 1.02
C PRO A 35 10.31 23.55 -0.10
N ARG A 36 10.14 24.86 0.11
CA ARG A 36 9.73 25.79 -0.93
C ARG A 36 10.90 25.94 -1.89
N ALA A 37 10.65 25.75 -3.17
CA ALA A 37 11.62 26.05 -4.22
C ALA A 37 11.73 27.57 -4.37
N GLU A 38 12.27 28.23 -3.35
CA GLU A 38 12.73 29.62 -3.47
C GLU A 38 14.08 29.57 -4.19
N GLY A 39 14.14 30.23 -5.35
CA GLY A 39 15.25 30.12 -6.29
C GLY A 39 16.56 30.58 -5.68
N GLY A 40 17.49 29.65 -5.46
CA GLY A 40 18.85 29.94 -5.09
C GLY A 40 19.69 30.43 -6.26
N GLU A 41 20.69 31.26 -5.96
CA GLU A 41 21.59 31.86 -6.95
C GLU A 41 22.64 30.85 -7.47
N THR A 42 22.76 29.67 -6.84
CA THR A 42 23.75 28.64 -7.20
C THR A 42 23.14 27.40 -7.88
N LEU A 43 23.88 26.80 -8.83
CA LEU A 43 23.50 25.55 -9.52
C LEU A 43 23.19 24.39 -8.56
N SER A 44 23.86 24.32 -7.40
CA SER A 44 23.59 23.32 -6.37
C SER A 44 22.25 23.51 -5.65
N GLU A 45 21.84 24.76 -5.42
CA GLU A 45 20.51 25.08 -4.85
C GLU A 45 19.38 24.76 -5.82
N TRP A 46 19.66 24.75 -7.13
CA TRP A 46 18.69 24.37 -8.16
C TRP A 46 18.58 22.85 -8.34
N ILE A 47 19.69 22.12 -8.42
CA ILE A 47 19.69 20.68 -8.75
C ILE A 47 19.23 19.81 -7.57
N MET A 48 19.61 20.16 -6.34
CA MET A 48 19.36 19.32 -5.16
C MET A 48 17.86 19.11 -4.87
N PRO A 49 16.98 20.14 -4.92
CA PRO A 49 15.55 19.95 -4.75
C PRO A 49 14.93 19.05 -5.83
N TRP A 50 15.32 19.21 -7.10
CA TRP A 50 14.82 18.37 -8.20
C TRP A 50 15.24 16.91 -8.04
N ALA A 51 16.46 16.65 -7.56
CA ALA A 51 16.91 15.29 -7.27
C ALA A 51 16.07 14.65 -6.16
N ILE A 52 15.79 15.38 -5.08
CA ILE A 52 14.93 14.92 -3.97
C ILE A 52 13.50 14.66 -4.47
N TRP A 53 12.94 15.57 -5.26
CA TRP A 53 11.61 15.40 -5.86
C TRP A 53 11.57 14.25 -6.87
N GLY A 54 12.65 13.99 -7.60
CA GLY A 54 12.78 12.82 -8.47
C GLY A 54 12.72 11.52 -7.68
N VAL A 55 13.45 11.44 -6.56
CA VAL A 55 13.42 10.27 -5.66
C VAL A 55 12.04 10.12 -5.01
N ALA A 56 11.44 11.19 -4.52
CA ALA A 56 10.09 11.18 -3.96
C ALA A 56 9.06 10.76 -5.01
N GLY A 57 9.14 11.28 -6.24
CA GLY A 57 8.29 10.87 -7.35
C GLY A 57 8.41 9.37 -7.66
N ALA A 58 9.64 8.84 -7.71
CA ALA A 58 9.87 7.42 -7.91
C ALA A 58 9.28 6.57 -6.78
N MET A 59 9.50 6.95 -5.52
CA MET A 59 8.96 6.26 -4.35
C MET A 59 7.42 6.32 -4.30
N SER A 60 6.83 7.46 -4.67
CA SER A 60 5.38 7.60 -4.83
C SER A 60 4.84 6.67 -5.93
N GLY A 61 5.56 6.51 -7.03
CA GLY A 61 5.21 5.54 -8.08
C GLY A 61 5.20 4.11 -7.56
N VAL A 62 6.22 3.70 -6.80
CA VAL A 62 6.26 2.36 -6.17
C VAL A 62 5.11 2.19 -5.19
N LEU A 63 4.81 3.20 -4.37
CA LEU A 63 3.70 3.19 -3.44
C LEU A 63 2.35 3.10 -4.18
N ALA A 64 2.19 3.80 -5.30
CA ALA A 64 0.99 3.76 -6.13
C ALA A 64 0.78 2.37 -6.76
N LEU A 65 1.84 1.74 -7.27
CA LEU A 65 1.79 0.36 -7.77
C LEU A 65 1.41 -0.63 -6.65
N SER A 66 1.99 -0.45 -5.46
CA SER A 66 1.62 -1.26 -4.29
C SER A 66 0.13 -1.07 -3.94
N GLY A 67 -0.34 0.18 -3.90
CA GLY A 67 -1.74 0.51 -3.68
C GLY A 67 -2.67 -0.09 -4.72
N LEU A 68 -2.27 -0.11 -5.99
CA LEU A 68 -3.06 -0.73 -7.06
C LEU A 68 -3.21 -2.24 -6.84
N VAL A 69 -2.14 -2.92 -6.43
CA VAL A 69 -2.18 -4.34 -6.08
C VAL A 69 -3.11 -4.57 -4.88
N VAL A 70 -3.01 -3.74 -3.84
CA VAL A 70 -3.92 -3.78 -2.67
C VAL A 70 -5.37 -3.63 -3.11
N ALA A 71 -5.66 -2.59 -3.90
CA ALA A 71 -7.01 -2.32 -4.39
C ALA A 71 -7.55 -3.49 -5.22
N PHE A 72 -6.72 -4.08 -6.08
CA PHE A 72 -7.09 -5.25 -6.87
C PHE A 72 -7.54 -6.41 -5.97
N PHE A 73 -6.77 -6.78 -4.95
CA PHE A 73 -7.13 -7.88 -4.05
C PHE A 73 -8.38 -7.57 -3.21
N LEU A 74 -8.54 -6.33 -2.75
CA LEU A 74 -9.73 -5.91 -2.01
C LEU A 74 -10.99 -6.01 -2.88
N LEU A 75 -10.97 -5.44 -4.09
CA LEU A 75 -12.09 -5.45 -5.02
C LEU A 75 -12.40 -6.84 -5.59
N TYR A 76 -11.38 -7.68 -5.74
CA TYR A 76 -11.55 -9.05 -6.21
C TYR A 76 -12.14 -9.98 -5.13
N SER A 77 -11.90 -9.69 -3.84
CA SER A 77 -12.38 -10.51 -2.73
C SER A 77 -13.90 -10.80 -2.71
N PRO A 78 -14.84 -9.85 -2.89
CA PRO A 78 -16.26 -10.17 -2.91
C PRO A 78 -16.64 -11.09 -4.09
N LEU A 79 -16.06 -10.87 -5.27
CA LEU A 79 -16.29 -11.70 -6.45
C LEU A 79 -15.81 -13.12 -6.22
N TYR A 80 -14.62 -13.27 -5.63
CA TYR A 80 -14.05 -14.57 -5.30
C TYR A 80 -14.93 -15.33 -4.30
N LEU A 81 -15.34 -14.68 -3.21
CA LEU A 81 -16.17 -15.29 -2.16
C LEU A 81 -17.55 -15.68 -2.68
N ALA A 82 -18.17 -14.84 -3.53
CA ALA A 82 -19.45 -15.15 -4.16
C ALA A 82 -19.35 -16.34 -5.13
N ALA A 83 -18.29 -16.41 -5.94
CA ALA A 83 -18.07 -17.53 -6.85
C ALA A 83 -17.84 -18.85 -6.08
N ARG A 84 -17.10 -18.81 -4.97
CA ARG A 84 -16.84 -19.99 -4.13
C ARG A 84 -18.05 -20.42 -3.30
N SER A 85 -18.89 -19.49 -2.82
CA SER A 85 -20.11 -19.85 -2.09
C SER A 85 -21.10 -20.61 -2.98
N LEU A 86 -21.23 -20.20 -4.25
CA LEU A 86 -22.05 -20.92 -5.24
C LEU A 86 -21.52 -22.33 -5.52
N ALA A 87 -20.20 -22.50 -5.61
CA ALA A 87 -19.57 -23.80 -5.83
C ALA A 87 -19.70 -24.75 -4.62
N LEU A 88 -19.72 -24.21 -3.40
CA LEU A 88 -19.92 -24.98 -2.16
C LEU A 88 -21.37 -25.49 -2.01
N VAL A 89 -22.34 -24.75 -2.53
CA VAL A 89 -23.77 -25.14 -2.50
C VAL A 89 -24.13 -26.12 -3.60
N GLY A 90 -23.48 -26.04 -4.78
CA GLY A 90 -23.88 -26.80 -5.97
C GLY A 90 -23.04 -28.01 -6.34
N THR A 91 -21.72 -27.98 -6.14
CA THR A 91 -20.82 -28.92 -6.86
C THR A 91 -19.67 -29.52 -6.03
N GLY A 92 -19.61 -29.27 -4.71
CA GLY A 92 -18.65 -29.97 -3.83
C GLY A 92 -17.18 -29.72 -4.18
N GLY A 93 -16.85 -28.50 -4.64
CA GLY A 93 -15.49 -28.12 -5.01
C GLY A 93 -14.53 -28.10 -3.81
N TRP A 94 -13.29 -28.55 -4.03
CA TRP A 94 -12.21 -28.36 -3.06
C TRP A 94 -11.83 -26.87 -2.98
N VAL A 95 -11.88 -26.31 -1.77
CA VAL A 95 -11.48 -24.93 -1.48
C VAL A 95 -10.30 -24.96 -0.51
N ASP A 96 -9.20 -24.31 -0.88
CA ASP A 96 -8.07 -24.16 0.03
C ASP A 96 -8.45 -23.20 1.17
N ARG A 97 -8.33 -23.69 2.40
CA ARG A 97 -8.65 -22.92 3.61
C ARG A 97 -7.77 -21.68 3.74
N ARG A 98 -6.53 -21.72 3.26
CA ARG A 98 -5.63 -20.55 3.33
C ARG A 98 -6.09 -19.44 2.41
N GLU A 99 -6.44 -19.79 1.17
CA GLU A 99 -6.94 -18.85 0.17
C GLU A 99 -8.26 -18.21 0.61
N LEU A 100 -9.18 -19.01 1.18
CA LEU A 100 -10.43 -18.49 1.72
C LEU A 100 -10.21 -17.51 2.90
N ARG A 101 -9.27 -17.81 3.80
CA ARG A 101 -8.89 -16.91 4.91
C ARG A 101 -8.31 -15.60 4.41
N PHE A 102 -7.47 -15.65 3.38
CA PHE A 102 -6.90 -14.45 2.77
C PHE A 102 -7.99 -13.55 2.18
N TYR A 103 -8.88 -14.09 1.34
CA TYR A 103 -9.93 -13.30 0.72
C TYR A 103 -11.01 -12.82 1.70
N THR A 104 -11.31 -13.58 2.76
CA THR A 104 -12.20 -13.10 3.83
C THR A 104 -11.57 -11.95 4.62
N ALA A 105 -10.27 -12.01 4.92
CA ALA A 105 -9.57 -10.89 5.56
C ALA A 105 -9.57 -9.64 4.66
N CYS A 106 -9.31 -9.81 3.35
CA CYS A 106 -9.44 -8.72 2.37
C CYS A 106 -10.85 -8.13 2.33
N PHE A 107 -11.88 -8.97 2.37
CA PHE A 107 -13.26 -8.51 2.37
C PHE A 107 -13.61 -7.71 3.64
N ILE A 108 -13.21 -8.19 4.82
CA ILE A 108 -13.38 -7.44 6.08
C ILE A 108 -12.66 -6.10 6.01
N LEU A 109 -11.43 -6.07 5.48
CA LEU A 109 -10.65 -4.84 5.33
C LEU A 109 -11.31 -3.87 4.34
N LEU A 110 -11.89 -4.38 3.24
CA LEU A 110 -12.66 -3.58 2.30
C LEU A 110 -13.90 -2.97 2.97
N CYS A 111 -14.67 -3.76 3.73
CA CYS A 111 -15.83 -3.27 4.47
C CYS A 111 -15.43 -2.20 5.50
N PHE A 112 -14.32 -2.41 6.22
CA PHE A 112 -13.78 -1.44 7.16
C PHE A 112 -13.41 -0.13 6.45
N LEU A 113 -12.65 -0.19 5.34
CA LEU A 113 -12.28 0.99 4.57
C LEU A 113 -13.50 1.70 3.97
N ALA A 114 -14.50 0.96 3.48
CA ALA A 114 -15.74 1.53 2.96
C ALA A 114 -16.54 2.25 4.05
N GLY A 115 -16.71 1.62 5.23
CA GLY A 115 -17.37 2.25 6.37
C GLY A 115 -16.63 3.50 6.84
N LEU A 116 -15.30 3.43 6.85
CA LEU A 116 -14.45 4.56 7.23
C LEU A 116 -14.49 5.66 6.17
N ALA A 117 -14.66 5.34 4.88
CA ALA A 117 -14.82 6.31 3.81
C ALA A 117 -16.16 7.07 3.89
N VAL A 118 -17.24 6.38 4.30
CA VAL A 118 -18.54 7.01 4.56
C VAL A 118 -18.46 7.95 5.76
N TRP A 119 -17.74 7.58 6.82
CA TRP A 119 -17.58 8.42 8.01
C TRP A 119 -16.63 9.61 7.78
N ASN A 120 -15.44 9.35 7.25
CA ASN A 120 -14.43 10.36 6.95
C ASN A 120 -13.52 9.88 5.80
N PRO A 121 -13.71 10.41 4.58
CA PRO A 121 -12.97 9.96 3.40
C PRO A 121 -11.46 10.21 3.51
N LEU A 122 -11.03 11.21 4.27
CA LEU A 122 -9.63 11.54 4.49
C LEU A 122 -8.92 10.47 5.33
N LEU A 123 -9.61 9.99 6.37
CA LEU A 123 -9.11 8.89 7.19
C LEU A 123 -9.06 7.58 6.39
N ALA A 124 -9.99 7.38 5.46
CA ALA A 124 -9.99 6.19 4.60
C ALA A 124 -8.85 6.21 3.61
N ALA A 125 -8.59 7.36 2.98
CA ALA A 125 -7.45 7.54 2.09
C ALA A 125 -6.11 7.35 2.83
N SER A 126 -5.97 7.92 4.04
CA SER A 126 -4.74 7.76 4.83
C SER A 126 -4.54 6.32 5.31
N ALA A 127 -5.58 5.64 5.79
CA ALA A 127 -5.53 4.22 6.13
C ALA A 127 -5.14 3.36 4.92
N PHE A 128 -5.71 3.65 3.75
CA PHE A 128 -5.37 2.97 2.50
C PHE A 128 -3.90 3.19 2.10
N VAL A 129 -3.38 4.41 2.20
CA VAL A 129 -1.97 4.74 1.93
C VAL A 129 -1.03 4.00 2.88
N LEU A 130 -1.38 3.88 4.16
CA LEU A 130 -0.62 3.08 5.11
C LEU A 130 -0.66 1.59 4.77
N LEU A 131 -1.84 1.06 4.42
CA LEU A 131 -1.99 -0.32 3.96
C LEU A 131 -1.17 -0.60 2.70
N ALA A 132 -1.13 0.34 1.76
CA ALA A 132 -0.30 0.24 0.56
C ALA A 132 1.20 0.21 0.88
N GLY A 133 1.66 1.01 1.85
CA GLY A 133 3.05 0.97 2.34
C GLY A 133 3.36 -0.32 3.09
N CYS A 134 2.40 -0.84 3.86
CA CYS A 134 2.54 -2.03 4.68
C CYS A 134 2.06 -3.33 3.99
N ALA A 135 1.81 -3.30 2.68
CA ALA A 135 1.20 -4.42 1.96
C ALA A 135 2.00 -5.72 2.16
N HIS A 136 3.33 -5.66 2.12
CA HIS A 136 4.11 -6.87 2.33
C HIS A 136 3.92 -7.51 3.73
N LEU A 137 3.72 -6.70 4.77
CA LEU A 137 3.47 -7.19 6.13
C LEU A 137 2.05 -7.73 6.28
N VAL A 138 1.07 -7.03 5.71
CA VAL A 138 -0.35 -7.43 5.75
C VAL A 138 -0.56 -8.77 5.05
N TRP A 139 0.07 -9.00 3.90
CA TRP A 139 -0.09 -10.25 3.15
C TRP A 139 0.57 -11.41 3.89
N ARG A 140 1.69 -11.18 4.60
CA ARG A 140 2.32 -12.20 5.44
C ARG A 140 1.48 -12.54 6.69
N ALA A 141 0.69 -11.60 7.19
CA ALA A 141 -0.21 -11.86 8.31
C ALA A 141 -1.45 -12.67 7.91
N PHE A 142 -1.85 -12.61 6.63
CA PHE A 142 -3.04 -13.29 6.10
C PHE A 142 -2.78 -14.69 5.53
N VAL A 143 -1.52 -15.05 5.27
CA VAL A 143 -1.08 -16.36 4.74
C VAL A 143 -0.63 -17.29 5.87
#